data_AF-A0AAF0L5S8-F1
#
_entry.id   AF-A0AAF0L5S8-F1
#
_cell.length_a   1.000
_cell.length_b   1.000
_cell.length_c   1.000
_cell.angle_alpha   90.00
_cell.angle_beta   90.00
_cell.angle_gamma   90.00
#
_symmetry.space_group_name_H-M   'P 1'
#
loop_
_entity.id
_entity.type
_entity.pdbx_description
1 polymer ?
#
loop_
_entity_poly.entity_id
_entity_poly.type
_entity_poly.pdbx_seq_one_letter_code
_entity_poly.pdbx_strand_id
1 'polypeptide(L)'
;MSVTPVRIVVAGTAGGVGTTTVAALLFEALRRASVVGAPVLYDHSGGDLGLRLPNGDDVSAVEDTVAVHDVGAHAWRGGIEALASPADLLVVVAPATGVGLADAARVLEAATGRSGRTASTRTLVVLNTPFGSDVDRRDVDEFRLRHDHSSVLRLPSDRALGIGGRIPSSRLSAATRRALAEFDRRTVGMLATQRRG
;
A
#
# COMPACT_ATOMS: atom_id res chain seq x y z
N MET A 1 18.76 -9.08 20.84
CA MET A 1 17.92 -9.79 19.85
C MET A 1 17.98 -9.00 18.56
N SER A 2 18.42 -9.61 17.45
CA SER A 2 18.44 -8.92 16.15
C SER A 2 16.99 -8.75 15.68
N VAL A 3 16.55 -7.52 15.45
CA VAL A 3 15.24 -7.26 14.83
C VAL A 3 15.33 -7.69 13.38
N THR A 4 14.44 -8.58 12.93
CA THR A 4 14.35 -8.95 11.52
C THR A 4 13.87 -7.74 10.72
N PRO A 5 14.63 -7.23 9.75
CA PRO A 5 14.17 -6.14 8.90
C PRO A 5 12.92 -6.54 8.12
N VAL A 6 11.95 -5.63 8.03
CA VAL A 6 10.69 -5.84 7.29
C VAL A 6 10.68 -4.94 6.07
N ARG A 7 10.50 -5.54 4.89
CA ARG A 7 10.22 -4.79 3.66
C ARG A 7 8.72 -4.76 3.41
N ILE A 8 8.20 -3.60 3.06
CA ILE A 8 6.84 -3.41 2.58
C ILE A 8 6.93 -2.98 1.13
N VAL A 9 6.56 -3.89 0.23
CA VAL A 9 6.59 -3.65 -1.22
C VAL A 9 5.23 -3.12 -1.66
N VAL A 10 5.21 -1.95 -2.27
CA VAL A 10 4.02 -1.32 -2.85
C VAL A 10 4.06 -1.49 -4.35
N ALA A 11 3.12 -2.24 -4.90
CA ALA A 11 3.14 -2.64 -6.30
C ALA A 11 1.76 -2.49 -6.95
N GLY A 12 1.72 -1.80 -8.07
CA GLY A 12 0.53 -1.59 -8.88
C GLY A 12 0.25 -2.77 -9.82
N THR A 13 -1.03 -3.04 -10.07
CA THR A 13 -1.45 -4.00 -11.11
C THR A 13 -1.26 -3.46 -12.53
N ALA A 14 -1.21 -2.14 -12.70
CA ALA A 14 -1.00 -1.45 -13.96
C ALA A 14 -0.33 -0.07 -13.76
N GLY A 15 0.06 0.59 -14.85
CA GLY A 15 0.55 1.97 -14.84
C GLY A 15 -0.55 2.97 -14.45
N GLY A 16 -0.18 4.03 -13.73
CA GLY A 16 -1.12 5.12 -13.38
C GLY A 16 -2.16 4.78 -12.30
N VAL A 17 -2.09 3.60 -11.67
CA VAL A 17 -3.03 3.17 -10.61
C VAL A 17 -2.81 3.85 -9.27
N GLY A 18 -1.76 4.68 -9.16
CA GLY A 18 -1.44 5.47 -7.97
C GLY A 18 -0.49 4.78 -6.98
N THR A 19 0.34 3.84 -7.43
CA THR A 19 1.33 3.13 -6.59
C THR A 19 2.18 4.10 -5.77
N THR A 20 2.78 5.09 -6.41
CA THR A 20 3.62 6.12 -5.76
C THR A 20 2.84 6.95 -4.73
N THR A 21 1.57 7.26 -5.01
CA THR A 21 0.72 7.95 -4.03
C THR A 21 0.47 7.07 -2.81
N VAL A 22 0.17 5.79 -2.99
CA VAL A 22 -0.02 4.84 -1.88
C VAL A 22 1.28 4.63 -1.10
N ALA A 23 2.43 4.56 -1.77
CA ALA A 23 3.74 4.43 -1.14
C ALA A 23 4.08 5.66 -0.29
N ALA A 24 3.81 6.88 -0.78
CA ALA A 24 3.99 8.10 -0.01
C ALA A 24 3.06 8.16 1.23
N LEU A 25 1.81 7.73 1.09
CA LEU A 25 0.86 7.65 2.20
C LEU A 25 1.29 6.61 3.24
N LEU A 26 1.81 5.47 2.79
CA LEU A 26 2.33 4.40 3.65
C LEU A 26 3.56 4.88 4.45
N PHE A 27 4.52 5.51 3.76
CA PHE A 27 5.69 6.09 4.40
C PHE A 27 5.30 7.04 5.53
N GLU A 28 4.36 7.95 5.28
CA GLU A 28 3.89 8.90 6.29
C GLU A 28 3.11 8.24 7.44
N ALA A 29 2.33 7.19 7.17
CA ALA A 29 1.65 6.42 8.20
C ALA A 29 2.65 5.78 9.17
N LEU A 30 3.69 5.13 8.62
CA LEU A 30 4.75 4.48 9.39
C LEU A 30 5.62 5.50 10.13
N ARG A 31 5.99 6.60 9.47
CA ARG A 31 6.74 7.71 10.08
C ARG A 31 6.00 8.28 11.29
N ARG A 32 4.69 8.48 11.21
CA ARG A 32 3.87 8.97 12.35
C ARG A 32 3.75 7.96 13.48
N ALA A 33 3.74 6.67 13.16
CA ALA A 33 3.58 5.60 14.14
C ALA A 33 4.89 5.18 14.82
N SER A 34 6.03 5.45 14.20
CA SER A 34 7.34 5.07 14.75
C SER A 34 7.76 6.00 15.88
N VAL A 35 8.41 5.42 16.89
CA VAL A 35 9.09 6.13 17.98
C VAL A 35 10.60 6.25 17.74
N VAL A 36 11.11 5.60 16.68
CA VAL A 36 12.55 5.53 16.36
C VAL A 36 12.91 6.53 15.26
N GLY A 37 12.13 6.55 14.18
CA GLY A 37 12.44 7.36 13.00
C GLY A 37 11.55 7.01 11.82
N ALA A 38 11.76 7.67 10.68
CA ALA A 38 11.05 7.31 9.45
C ALA A 38 11.60 6.00 8.86
N PRO A 39 10.77 5.17 8.21
CA PRO A 39 11.27 3.99 7.50
C PRO A 39 12.18 4.40 6.34
N VAL A 40 13.05 3.50 5.89
CA VAL A 40 13.81 3.71 4.65
C VAL A 40 12.85 3.69 3.46
N LEU A 41 13.04 4.61 2.51
CA LEU A 41 12.17 4.73 1.33
C LEU A 41 12.98 4.48 0.05
N TYR A 42 12.54 3.51 -0.75
CA TYR A 42 13.14 3.21 -2.04
C TYR A 42 12.14 3.46 -3.17
N ASP A 43 12.52 4.33 -4.10
CA ASP A 43 11.78 4.63 -5.33
C ASP A 43 12.37 3.82 -6.50
N HIS A 44 11.61 2.87 -7.03
CA HIS A 44 11.93 2.14 -8.26
C HIS A 44 10.98 2.53 -9.40
N SER A 45 10.11 3.53 -9.20
CA SER A 45 8.99 3.88 -10.09
C SER A 45 9.26 5.09 -10.99
N GLY A 46 10.44 5.72 -10.88
CA GLY A 46 10.90 6.75 -11.81
C GLY A 46 11.31 8.08 -11.17
N GLY A 47 11.33 8.18 -9.84
CA GLY A 47 11.90 9.32 -9.11
C GLY A 47 10.88 10.35 -8.57
N ASP A 48 9.58 10.09 -8.71
CA ASP A 48 8.53 11.01 -8.26
C ASP A 48 8.14 10.83 -6.79
N LEU A 49 8.62 9.79 -6.10
CA LEU A 49 8.14 9.43 -4.77
C LEU A 49 8.41 10.50 -3.72
N GLY A 50 9.63 11.07 -3.70
CA GLY A 50 9.98 12.15 -2.79
C GLY A 50 9.11 13.39 -2.96
N LEU A 51 8.69 13.68 -4.20
CA LEU A 51 7.82 14.81 -4.51
C LEU A 51 6.40 14.62 -3.98
N ARG A 52 5.97 13.38 -3.75
CA ARG A 52 4.63 13.05 -3.26
C ARG A 52 4.50 13.12 -1.74
N LEU A 53 5.61 13.12 -1.00
CA LEU A 53 5.59 13.11 0.46
C LEU A 53 4.92 14.38 1.03
N PRO A 54 3.80 14.25 1.78
CA PRO A 54 3.11 15.38 2.41
C PRO A 54 4.04 16.31 3.19
N ASN A 55 4.99 15.74 3.93
CA ASN A 55 5.89 16.46 4.82
C ASN A 55 7.35 16.51 4.31
N GLY A 56 7.60 16.12 3.06
CA GLY A 56 8.95 15.95 2.51
C GLY A 56 9.70 14.74 3.07
N ASP A 57 10.92 14.53 2.56
CA ASP A 57 11.86 13.47 2.90
C ASP A 57 12.85 13.84 4.01
N ASP A 58 12.89 15.11 4.42
CA ASP A 58 13.70 15.55 5.55
C ASP A 58 13.20 14.93 6.87
N VAL A 59 14.05 14.11 7.48
CA VAL A 59 13.77 13.37 8.71
C VAL A 59 14.94 13.49 9.70
N SER A 60 14.62 13.61 10.99
CA SER A 60 15.63 13.72 12.06
C SER A 60 16.26 12.39 12.45
N ALA A 61 15.62 11.27 12.09
CA ALA A 61 16.08 9.93 12.38
C ALA A 61 15.48 8.93 11.37
N VAL A 62 16.21 7.85 11.10
CA VAL A 62 15.81 6.77 10.20
C VAL A 62 15.73 5.47 11.00
N GLU A 63 14.65 4.71 10.80
CA GLU A 63 14.46 3.35 11.29
C GLU A 63 14.88 2.36 10.19
N ASP A 64 16.10 1.83 10.30
CA ASP A 64 16.73 0.95 9.29
C ASP A 64 16.14 -0.47 9.23
N THR A 65 15.28 -0.82 10.19
CA THR A 65 14.60 -2.13 10.24
C THR A 65 13.27 -2.16 9.48
N VAL A 66 12.84 -1.05 8.88
CA VAL A 66 11.64 -0.98 8.02
C VAL A 66 11.99 -0.29 6.72
N ALA A 67 11.64 -0.92 5.60
CA ALA A 67 11.80 -0.32 4.28
C ALA A 67 10.48 -0.34 3.50
N VAL A 68 10.14 0.79 2.88
CA VAL A 68 9.05 0.89 1.91
C VAL A 68 9.65 0.93 0.51
N HIS A 69 9.22 0.03 -0.36
CA HIS A 69 9.64 -0.04 -1.75
C HIS A 69 8.47 0.31 -2.67
N ASP A 70 8.53 1.44 -3.37
CA ASP A 70 7.63 1.69 -4.50
C ASP A 70 8.21 1.02 -5.75
N VAL A 71 7.55 -0.05 -6.21
CA VAL A 71 7.98 -0.79 -7.40
C VAL A 71 7.13 -0.50 -8.63
N GLY A 72 6.31 0.57 -8.62
CA GLY A 72 5.52 0.95 -9.79
C GLY A 72 4.53 -0.15 -10.22
N ALA A 73 4.35 -0.36 -11.52
CA ALA A 73 3.35 -1.27 -12.10
C ALA A 73 3.80 -2.75 -12.15
N HIS A 74 4.44 -3.23 -11.09
CA HIS A 74 5.13 -4.53 -11.09
C HIS A 74 4.58 -5.54 -10.07
N ALA A 75 3.27 -5.52 -9.77
CA ALA A 75 2.68 -6.49 -8.83
C ALA A 75 2.99 -7.97 -9.19
N TRP A 76 3.03 -8.29 -10.49
CA TRP A 76 3.24 -9.65 -11.00
C TRP A 76 4.68 -10.17 -10.96
N ARG A 77 5.67 -9.28 -11.00
CA ARG A 77 7.10 -9.64 -11.03
C ARG A 77 7.83 -9.18 -9.79
N GLY A 78 7.68 -7.92 -9.36
CA GLY A 78 8.30 -7.42 -8.13
C GLY A 78 7.48 -7.61 -6.86
N GLY A 79 6.15 -7.48 -6.96
CA GLY A 79 5.25 -7.53 -5.79
C GLY A 79 5.17 -8.91 -5.15
N ILE A 80 4.75 -9.92 -5.91
CA ILE A 80 4.58 -11.29 -5.39
C ILE A 80 5.93 -11.89 -4.91
N GLU A 81 7.04 -11.56 -5.57
CA GLU A 81 8.37 -12.05 -5.17
C GLU A 81 8.78 -11.58 -3.77
N ALA A 82 8.28 -10.43 -3.30
CA ALA A 82 8.49 -9.96 -1.94
C ALA A 82 8.04 -11.00 -0.90
N LEU A 83 6.93 -11.69 -1.17
CA LEU A 83 6.32 -12.66 -0.25
C LEU A 83 7.09 -13.98 -0.15
N ALA A 84 8.20 -14.15 -0.89
CA ALA A 84 9.13 -15.27 -0.71
C ALA A 84 9.83 -15.21 0.66
N SER A 85 10.09 -13.99 1.15
CA SER A 85 10.48 -13.78 2.55
C SER A 85 9.23 -13.87 3.43
N PRO A 86 9.24 -14.64 4.53
CA PRO A 86 8.13 -14.70 5.47
C PRO A 86 8.00 -13.41 6.30
N ALA A 87 9.04 -12.57 6.33
CA ALA A 87 9.09 -11.31 7.07
C ALA A 87 8.49 -10.12 6.30
N ASP A 88 8.29 -10.25 4.99
CA ASP A 88 7.92 -9.12 4.13
C ASP A 88 6.41 -9.05 3.90
N LEU A 89 5.98 -7.82 3.63
CA LEU A 89 4.59 -7.44 3.39
C LEU A 89 4.41 -6.91 1.96
N LEU A 90 3.21 -7.10 1.40
CA LEU A 90 2.83 -6.63 0.08
C LEU A 90 1.63 -5.69 0.18
N VAL A 91 1.72 -4.53 -0.47
CA VAL A 91 0.59 -3.63 -0.73
C VAL A 91 0.33 -3.62 -2.24
N VAL A 92 -0.78 -4.22 -2.65
CA VAL A 92 -1.19 -4.26 -4.06
C VAL A 92 -2.08 -3.06 -4.34
N VAL A 93 -1.73 -2.24 -5.33
CA VAL A 93 -2.54 -1.10 -5.75
C VAL A 93 -3.24 -1.42 -7.05
N ALA A 94 -4.57 -1.40 -7.05
CA ALA A 94 -5.38 -1.66 -8.23
C ALA A 94 -6.39 -0.54 -8.44
N PRO A 95 -6.80 -0.26 -9.68
CA PRO A 95 -7.87 0.69 -9.91
C PRO A 95 -9.19 0.10 -9.36
N ALA A 96 -10.05 0.93 -8.78
CA ALA A 96 -11.37 0.54 -8.31
C ALA A 96 -12.34 0.35 -9.51
N THR A 97 -12.04 -0.59 -10.39
CA THR A 97 -12.83 -0.96 -11.58
C THR A 97 -13.00 -2.49 -11.61
N GLY A 98 -13.96 -3.00 -12.40
CA GLY A 98 -14.13 -4.46 -12.54
C GLY A 98 -12.86 -5.19 -13.02
N VAL A 99 -12.11 -4.58 -13.96
CA VAL A 99 -10.81 -5.10 -14.41
C VAL A 99 -9.78 -5.06 -13.28
N GLY A 100 -9.72 -3.96 -12.53
CA GLY A 100 -8.80 -3.85 -11.39
C GLY A 100 -9.08 -4.85 -10.27
N LEU A 101 -10.35 -5.13 -9.99
CA LEU A 101 -10.75 -6.21 -9.08
C LEU A 101 -10.27 -7.58 -9.58
N ALA A 102 -10.48 -7.88 -10.87
CA ALA A 102 -10.03 -9.14 -11.46
C ALA A 102 -8.50 -9.28 -11.42
N ASP A 103 -7.75 -8.21 -11.71
CA ASP A 103 -6.29 -8.23 -11.62
C ASP A 103 -5.80 -8.39 -10.18
N ALA A 104 -6.44 -7.73 -9.22
CA ALA A 104 -6.13 -7.91 -7.80
C ALA A 104 -6.41 -9.33 -7.32
N ALA A 105 -7.53 -9.94 -7.71
CA ALA A 105 -7.86 -11.34 -7.41
C ALA A 105 -6.74 -12.28 -7.90
N ARG A 106 -6.33 -12.10 -9.16
CA ARG A 106 -5.28 -12.90 -9.77
C ARG A 106 -3.93 -12.75 -9.04
N VAL A 107 -3.58 -11.55 -8.59
CA VAL A 107 -2.37 -11.33 -7.76
C VAL A 107 -2.47 -12.06 -6.42
N LEU A 108 -3.62 -12.00 -5.74
CA LEU A 108 -3.84 -12.70 -4.47
C LEU A 108 -3.81 -14.23 -4.62
N GLU A 109 -4.41 -14.75 -5.68
CA GLU A 109 -4.36 -16.18 -6.03
C GLU A 109 -2.93 -16.63 -6.29
N ALA A 110 -2.16 -15.87 -7.08
CA ALA A 110 -0.76 -16.16 -7.36
C ALA A 110 0.13 -16.07 -6.10
N ALA A 111 -0.09 -15.07 -5.26
CA ALA A 111 0.58 -14.93 -3.97
C ALA A 111 0.32 -16.13 -3.06
N THR A 112 -0.94 -16.56 -2.97
CA THR A 112 -1.34 -17.73 -2.19
C THR A 112 -0.76 -19.02 -2.77
N GLY A 113 -0.76 -19.17 -4.09
CA GLY A 113 -0.20 -20.34 -4.78
C GLY A 113 1.32 -20.46 -4.59
N ARG A 114 2.04 -19.34 -4.51
CA ARG A 114 3.52 -19.33 -4.40
C ARG A 114 4.03 -19.33 -2.96
N SER A 115 3.37 -18.61 -2.06
CA SER A 115 3.83 -18.37 -0.68
C SER A 115 2.89 -18.96 0.38
N GLY A 116 1.90 -19.74 -0.04
CA GLY A 116 0.96 -20.42 0.85
C GLY A 116 -0.10 -19.50 1.47
N ARG A 117 -0.91 -20.05 2.38
CA ARG A 117 -2.06 -19.35 2.98
C ARG A 117 -1.69 -18.13 3.83
N THR A 118 -0.46 -18.02 4.31
CA THR A 118 0.00 -16.84 5.08
C THR A 118 0.31 -15.64 4.20
N ALA A 119 0.27 -15.79 2.87
CA ALA A 119 0.41 -14.67 1.94
C ALA A 119 -0.75 -13.67 2.08
N SER A 120 -1.97 -14.15 2.33
CA SER A 120 -3.16 -13.28 2.44
C SER A 120 -3.06 -12.34 3.64
N THR A 121 -2.61 -12.84 4.80
CA THR A 121 -2.43 -12.02 6.02
C THR A 121 -1.28 -11.01 5.91
N ARG A 122 -0.40 -11.18 4.92
CA ARG A 122 0.73 -10.30 4.63
C ARG A 122 0.50 -9.41 3.40
N THR A 123 -0.71 -9.45 2.83
CA THR A 123 -1.08 -8.67 1.64
C THR A 123 -2.24 -7.74 1.92
N LEU A 124 -2.08 -6.45 1.59
CA LEU A 124 -3.15 -5.46 1.60
C LEU A 124 -3.42 -5.01 0.16
N VAL A 125 -4.64 -5.20 -0.33
CA VAL A 125 -5.12 -4.63 -1.58
C VAL A 125 -5.70 -3.25 -1.33
N VAL A 126 -5.19 -2.24 -2.02
CA VAL A 126 -5.69 -0.87 -2.04
C VAL A 126 -6.35 -0.63 -3.40
N LEU A 127 -7.68 -0.60 -3.39
CA LEU A 127 -8.51 -0.22 -4.54
C LEU A 127 -8.55 1.30 -4.60
N ASN A 128 -7.80 1.88 -5.52
CA ASN A 128 -7.65 3.32 -5.69
C ASN A 128 -8.52 3.82 -6.85
N THR A 129 -9.17 4.98 -6.68
CA THR A 129 -10.04 5.58 -7.70
C THR A 129 -9.43 6.89 -8.23
N PRO A 130 -8.30 6.88 -8.96
CA PRO A 130 -7.59 8.12 -9.29
C PRO A 130 -8.39 9.08 -10.19
N PHE A 131 -9.32 8.57 -11.02
CA PHE A 131 -10.03 9.38 -12.03
C PHE A 131 -11.56 9.16 -12.09
N GLY A 132 -12.19 8.88 -10.94
CA GLY A 132 -13.66 8.90 -10.83
C GLY A 132 -14.41 7.74 -11.49
N SER A 133 -13.73 6.79 -12.14
CA SER A 133 -14.32 5.50 -12.52
C SER A 133 -14.44 4.63 -11.28
N ASP A 134 -15.64 4.58 -10.72
CA ASP A 134 -15.92 3.86 -9.48
C ASP A 134 -16.69 2.58 -9.79
N VAL A 135 -16.12 1.45 -9.39
CA VAL A 135 -16.85 0.19 -9.31
C VAL A 135 -17.96 0.31 -8.26
N ASP A 136 -19.09 -0.40 -8.44
CA ASP A 136 -20.16 -0.40 -7.46
C ASP A 136 -19.61 -0.87 -6.10
N ARG A 137 -20.05 -0.21 -5.03
CA ARG A 137 -19.71 -0.58 -3.66
C ARG A 137 -20.03 -2.06 -3.39
N ARG A 138 -21.11 -2.59 -3.99
CA ARG A 138 -21.49 -4.00 -3.89
C ARG A 138 -20.40 -4.94 -4.39
N ASP A 139 -19.77 -4.63 -5.51
CA ASP A 139 -18.70 -5.47 -6.08
C ASP A 139 -17.45 -5.45 -5.19
N VAL A 140 -17.16 -4.31 -4.56
CA VAL A 140 -16.06 -4.18 -3.58
C VAL A 140 -16.34 -4.99 -2.33
N ASP A 141 -17.58 -4.96 -1.84
CA ASP A 141 -17.99 -5.70 -0.66
C ASP A 141 -18.01 -7.21 -0.94
N GLU A 142 -18.43 -7.65 -2.13
CA GLU A 142 -18.31 -9.04 -2.58
C GLU A 142 -16.84 -9.48 -2.69
N PHE A 143 -15.98 -8.62 -3.24
CA PHE A 143 -14.54 -8.90 -3.33
C PHE A 143 -13.92 -9.06 -1.93
N ARG A 144 -14.30 -8.21 -0.97
CA ARG A 144 -13.89 -8.31 0.44
C ARG A 144 -14.32 -9.62 1.08
N LEU A 145 -15.55 -10.07 0.83
CA LEU A 145 -16.05 -11.33 1.38
C LEU A 145 -15.26 -12.54 0.86
N ARG A 146 -14.81 -12.50 -0.40
CA ARG A 146 -14.03 -13.59 -1.02
C ARG A 146 -12.56 -13.64 -0.58
N HIS A 147 -11.95 -12.50 -0.26
CA HIS A 147 -10.50 -12.38 -0.07
C HIS A 147 -10.05 -11.91 1.33
N ASP A 148 -10.90 -12.13 2.34
CA ASP A 148 -10.78 -11.58 3.70
C ASP A 148 -10.97 -10.06 3.73
N HIS A 149 -12.00 -9.62 4.46
CA HIS A 149 -12.41 -8.23 4.55
C HIS A 149 -11.29 -7.32 5.09
N SER A 150 -10.38 -7.86 5.90
CA SER A 150 -9.25 -7.13 6.48
C SER A 150 -8.11 -6.86 5.48
N SER A 151 -8.08 -7.58 4.36
CA SER A 151 -7.04 -7.49 3.33
C SER A 151 -7.37 -6.52 2.20
N VAL A 152 -8.57 -5.91 2.18
CA VAL A 152 -8.99 -5.02 1.10
C VAL A 152 -9.48 -3.66 1.61
N LEU A 153 -8.77 -2.60 1.21
CA LEU A 153 -9.07 -1.22 1.51
C LEU A 153 -9.45 -0.48 0.21
N ARG A 154 -10.42 0.42 0.30
CA ARG A 154 -10.80 1.29 -0.82
C ARG A 154 -10.40 2.73 -0.49
N LEU A 155 -9.63 3.34 -1.37
CA LEU A 155 -9.28 4.75 -1.30
C LEU A 155 -10.21 5.53 -2.26
N PRO A 156 -11.12 6.39 -1.74
CA PRO A 156 -12.05 7.14 -2.57
C PRO A 156 -11.35 8.05 -3.57
N SER A 157 -12.06 8.39 -4.65
CA SER A 157 -11.62 9.43 -5.58
C SER A 157 -11.48 10.76 -4.85
N ASP A 158 -10.28 11.35 -4.93
CA ASP A 158 -9.99 12.64 -4.33
C ASP A 158 -9.02 13.40 -5.22
N ARG A 159 -9.42 14.60 -5.64
CA ARG A 159 -8.59 15.44 -6.51
C ARG A 159 -7.26 15.79 -5.85
N ALA A 160 -7.21 15.93 -4.52
CA ALA A 160 -5.95 16.18 -3.81
C ALA A 160 -4.94 15.04 -3.96
N LEU A 161 -5.41 13.81 -4.16
CA LEU A 161 -4.54 12.66 -4.43
C LEU A 161 -4.08 12.60 -5.89
N GLY A 162 -4.83 13.16 -6.83
CA GLY A 162 -4.50 13.15 -8.26
C GLY A 162 -3.61 14.31 -8.74
N ILE A 163 -3.47 15.38 -7.95
CA ILE A 163 -2.57 16.49 -8.29
C ILE A 163 -1.12 16.05 -8.03
N GLY A 164 -0.24 16.25 -9.02
CA GLY A 164 1.20 16.01 -8.87
C GLY A 164 1.86 16.88 -7.79
N GLY A 165 3.11 16.58 -7.43
CA GLY A 165 3.79 17.23 -6.31
C GLY A 165 3.27 16.74 -4.95
N ARG A 166 3.46 17.50 -3.87
CA ARG A 166 3.17 17.02 -2.51
C ARG A 166 1.67 16.81 -2.31
N ILE A 167 1.30 15.71 -1.65
CA ILE A 167 -0.11 15.45 -1.29
C ILE A 167 -0.58 16.54 -0.31
N PRO A 168 -1.57 17.38 -0.66
CA PRO A 168 -2.02 18.46 0.19
C PRO A 168 -3.04 17.94 1.21
N SER A 169 -2.54 17.41 2.33
CA SER A 169 -3.37 16.76 3.38
C SER A 169 -4.55 17.60 3.86
N SER A 170 -4.42 18.93 3.90
CA SER A 170 -5.49 19.87 4.30
C SER A 170 -6.66 19.93 3.32
N ARG A 171 -6.46 19.52 2.06
CA ARG A 171 -7.48 19.54 0.98
C ARG A 171 -8.19 18.20 0.79
N LEU A 172 -7.79 17.16 1.52
CA LEU A 172 -8.42 15.85 1.45
C LEU A 172 -9.86 15.92 1.94
N SER A 173 -10.76 15.21 1.25
CA SER A 173 -12.14 15.07 1.68
C SER A 173 -12.24 14.31 3.01
N ALA A 174 -13.38 14.45 3.70
CA ALA A 174 -13.63 13.68 4.93
C ALA A 174 -13.64 12.16 4.68
N ALA A 175 -14.13 11.71 3.51
CA ALA A 175 -14.15 10.30 3.13
C ALA A 175 -12.73 9.76 2.96
N THR A 176 -11.87 10.50 2.25
CA THR A 176 -10.46 10.14 2.06
C THR A 176 -9.71 10.10 3.38
N ARG A 177 -9.89 11.09 4.26
CA ARG A 177 -9.28 11.08 5.60
C ARG A 177 -9.68 9.86 6.43
N ARG A 178 -10.95 9.41 6.35
CA ARG A 178 -11.40 8.18 7.01
C ARG A 178 -10.74 6.93 6.42
N ALA A 179 -10.64 6.85 5.10
CA ALA A 179 -9.95 5.75 4.42
C ALA A 179 -8.45 5.73 4.77
N LEU A 180 -7.79 6.89 4.88
CA LEU A 180 -6.40 6.98 5.32
C LEU A 180 -6.23 6.55 6.78
N ALA A 181 -7.12 6.95 7.68
CA ALA A 181 -7.06 6.47 9.07
C ALA A 181 -7.23 4.94 9.16
N GLU A 182 -8.00 4.34 8.26
CA GLU A 182 -8.10 2.88 8.16
C GLU A 182 -6.85 2.24 7.56
N PHE A 183 -6.26 2.86 6.53
CA PHE A 183 -5.02 2.44 5.92
C PHE A 183 -3.85 2.46 6.90
N ASP A 184 -3.72 3.53 7.69
CA ASP A 184 -2.75 3.66 8.77
C ASP A 184 -2.90 2.51 9.77
N ARG A 185 -4.12 2.27 10.27
CA ARG A 185 -4.37 1.19 11.23
C ARG A 185 -3.99 -0.18 10.69
N ARG A 186 -4.37 -0.50 9.45
CA ARG A 186 -4.10 -1.81 8.83
C ARG A 186 -2.60 -2.01 8.60
N THR A 187 -1.92 -1.04 8.01
CA THR A 187 -0.49 -1.14 7.67
C THR A 187 0.40 -1.21 8.92
N VAL A 188 0.14 -0.36 9.92
CA VAL A 188 0.84 -0.40 11.21
C VAL A 188 0.54 -1.71 11.96
N GLY A 189 -0.71 -2.18 11.93
CA GLY A 189 -1.10 -3.45 12.55
C GLY A 189 -0.44 -4.67 11.91
N MET A 190 -0.33 -4.70 10.58
CA MET A 190 0.39 -5.73 9.83
C MET A 190 1.88 -5.73 10.21
N LEU A 191 2.53 -4.56 10.22
CA LEU A 191 3.94 -4.44 10.62
C LEU A 191 4.16 -4.90 12.07
N ALA A 192 3.29 -4.50 13.00
CA ALA A 192 3.37 -4.91 14.40
C ALA A 192 3.17 -6.42 14.58
N THR A 193 2.32 -7.04 13.78
CA THR A 193 2.12 -8.49 13.77
C THR A 193 3.36 -9.20 13.23
N GLN A 194 3.91 -8.69 12.13
CA GLN A 194 5.09 -9.26 11.48
C GLN A 194 6.36 -9.17 12.33
N ARG A 195 6.46 -8.16 13.21
CA ARG A 195 7.56 -8.01 14.17
C ARG A 195 7.47 -8.94 15.39
N ARG A 196 6.29 -9.53 15.65
CA ARG A 196 6.06 -10.42 16.81
C ARG A 196 6.17 -11.90 16.47
N GLY A 197 5.94 -12.27 15.21
CA GLY A 197 6.11 -13.64 14.69
C GLY A 197 7.56 -13.91 14.31
#